data_AF-A0A0F7VL10-F1
#
_entry.id   AF-A0A0F7VL10-F1
#
_cell.length_a   1.000
_cell.length_b   1.000
_cell.length_c   1.000
_cell.angle_alpha   90.00
_cell.angle_beta   90.00
_cell.angle_gamma   90.00
#
_symmetry.space_group_name_H-M   'P 1'
#
loop_
_entity.id
_entity.type
_entity.pdbx_description
1 polymer ?
#
loop_
_entity_poly.entity_id
_entity_poly.type
_entity_poly.pdbx_seq_one_letter_code
_entity_poly.pdbx_strand_id
1 'polypeptide(L)'
;MTMHVEAILNIPLDNGRTMPTRMGIAAEPTTTDGLVVFPKLLDLFDYDDSVWHVTHAPTGRYLPIDFPTEEQAAGFAGAIGGLADWASLAPVVDVPALVAVASEYDGAVHQRVLDALGRRAV
;
A
#
# COMPACT_ATOMS: atom_id res chain seq x y z
N MET A 1 -10.88 5.32 15.87
CA MET A 1 -10.05 6.54 16.02
C MET A 1 -9.33 6.71 14.69
N THR A 2 -9.56 7.81 13.98
CA THR A 2 -8.99 8.05 12.64
C THR A 2 -7.58 8.66 12.77
N MET A 3 -6.64 8.22 11.93
CA MET A 3 -5.29 8.77 11.85
C MET A 3 -5.16 9.67 10.61
N HIS A 4 -4.41 10.78 10.74
CA HIS A 4 -4.07 11.61 9.59
C HIS A 4 -2.79 11.09 8.94
N VAL A 5 -2.85 10.74 7.65
CA VAL A 5 -1.71 10.23 6.87
C VAL A 5 -1.46 11.15 5.68
N GLU A 6 -0.19 11.46 5.40
CA GLU A 6 0.21 12.14 4.16
C GLU A 6 0.46 11.10 3.07
N ALA A 7 -0.55 10.71 2.31
CA ALA A 7 -0.39 9.78 1.18
C ALA A 7 0.33 10.44 0.00
N ILE A 8 1.15 9.68 -0.73
CA ILE A 8 1.86 10.16 -1.92
C ILE A 8 1.20 9.58 -3.18
N LEU A 9 0.65 10.47 -4.01
CA LEU A 9 0.14 10.16 -5.34
C LEU A 9 1.14 10.60 -6.42
N ASN A 10 1.35 9.78 -7.45
CA ASN A 10 2.17 10.15 -8.60
C ASN A 10 1.26 10.57 -9.76
N ILE A 11 0.98 11.87 -9.86
CA ILE A 11 0.06 12.42 -10.86
C ILE A 11 0.77 12.45 -12.23
N PRO A 12 0.23 11.82 -13.29
CA PRO A 12 0.80 11.92 -14.62
C PRO A 12 0.67 13.34 -15.17
N LEU A 13 1.71 13.82 -15.84
CA LEU A 13 1.77 15.11 -16.51
C LEU A 13 1.71 14.92 -18.04
N ASP A 14 1.28 15.96 -18.76
CA ASP A 14 1.17 15.94 -20.24
C ASP A 14 2.49 15.61 -20.96
N ASN A 15 3.63 15.81 -20.30
CA ASN A 15 4.95 15.51 -20.83
C ASN A 15 5.43 14.07 -20.54
N GLY A 16 4.54 13.20 -20.07
CA GLY A 16 4.85 11.79 -19.76
C GLY A 16 5.64 11.58 -18.47
N ARG A 17 5.91 12.64 -17.69
CA ARG A 17 6.51 12.54 -16.35
C ARG A 17 5.41 12.40 -15.30
N THR A 18 5.80 12.04 -14.08
CA THR A 18 4.91 12.07 -12.91
C THR A 18 5.33 13.16 -11.93
N MET A 19 4.36 13.84 -11.33
CA MET A 19 4.54 14.75 -10.21
C MET A 19 4.13 14.04 -8.91
N PRO A 20 5.05 13.83 -7.95
CA PRO A 20 4.67 13.33 -6.64
C PRO A 20 3.93 14.45 -5.88
N THR A 21 2.68 14.19 -5.55
CA THR A 21 1.82 15.10 -4.78
C THR A 21 1.45 14.43 -3.47
N ARG A 22 1.52 15.19 -2.37
CA ARG A 22 1.08 14.72 -1.06
C ARG A 22 -0.37 15.12 -0.83
N MET A 23 -1.16 14.19 -0.31
CA MET A 23 -2.54 14.39 0.07
C MET A 23 -2.74 13.96 1.51
N GLY A 24 -3.32 14.83 2.34
CA GLY A 24 -3.75 14.47 3.68
C GLY A 24 -5.02 13.64 3.62
N ILE A 25 -5.01 12.46 4.21
CA ILE A 25 -6.17 11.58 4.31
C ILE A 25 -6.46 11.23 5.76
N ALA A 26 -7.74 11.16 6.10
CA ALA A 26 -8.18 10.50 7.32
C ALA A 26 -8.28 9.00 7.02
N ALA A 27 -7.40 8.21 7.62
CA ALA A 27 -7.33 6.78 7.39
C ALA A 27 -7.68 6.00 8.66
N GLU A 28 -8.18 4.78 8.48
CA GLU A 28 -8.41 3.87 9.59
C GLU A 28 -7.12 3.11 9.92
N PRO A 29 -6.65 3.15 11.18
CA PRO A 29 -5.51 2.37 11.60
C PRO A 29 -5.86 0.87 11.58
N THR A 30 -4.91 0.06 11.16
CA THR A 30 -5.05 -1.40 11.23
C THR A 30 -4.60 -1.91 12.61
N THR A 31 -4.72 -3.22 12.84
CA THR A 31 -4.14 -3.87 14.02
C THR A 31 -2.61 -3.88 14.02
N THR A 32 -2.00 -3.60 12.87
CA THR A 32 -0.54 -3.51 12.70
C THR A 32 -0.12 -2.05 12.79
N ASP A 33 0.71 -1.74 13.78
CA ASP A 33 1.20 -0.38 13.98
C ASP A 33 1.99 0.11 12.75
N GLY A 34 1.80 1.37 12.37
CA GLY A 34 2.39 1.96 11.17
C GLY A 34 1.72 1.59 9.83
N LEU A 35 0.71 0.71 9.82
CA LEU A 35 -0.09 0.39 8.63
C LEU A 35 -1.53 0.93 8.73
N VAL A 36 -2.00 1.53 7.64
CA VAL A 36 -3.39 1.96 7.45
C VAL A 36 -3.98 1.35 6.19
N VAL A 37 -5.30 1.36 6.11
CA VAL A 37 -6.04 1.03 4.88
C VAL A 37 -6.90 2.21 4.43
N PHE A 38 -7.02 2.38 3.12
CA PHE A 38 -7.95 3.31 2.49
C PHE A 38 -8.18 2.95 1.02
N PRO A 39 -9.29 3.44 0.42
CA PRO A 39 -9.56 3.27 -1.01
C PRO A 39 -8.50 3.88 -1.92
N LYS A 40 -8.38 3.39 -3.15
CA LYS A 40 -7.39 3.86 -4.12
C LYS A 40 -7.65 5.31 -4.49
N LEU A 41 -6.69 6.18 -4.21
CA LEU A 41 -6.75 7.57 -4.67
C LEU A 41 -6.56 7.63 -6.19
N LEU A 42 -7.52 8.24 -6.89
CA LEU A 42 -7.45 8.49 -8.32
C LEU A 42 -6.80 9.85 -8.60
N ASP A 43 -7.23 10.87 -7.85
CA ASP A 43 -6.65 12.21 -7.87
C ASP A 43 -6.73 12.88 -6.48
N LEU A 44 -6.68 14.20 -6.44
CA LEU A 44 -6.72 14.99 -5.19
C LEU A 44 -8.10 15.06 -4.54
N PHE A 45 -9.15 14.73 -5.28
CA PHE A 45 -10.55 14.90 -4.89
C PHE A 45 -11.36 13.62 -5.04
N ASP A 46 -10.82 12.61 -5.75
CA ASP A 46 -11.53 11.39 -6.07
C ASP A 46 -10.76 10.12 -5.68
N TYR A 47 -11.53 9.09 -5.36
CA TYR A 47 -11.04 7.76 -5.00
C TYR A 47 -11.93 6.67 -5.60
N ASP A 48 -11.32 5.54 -5.93
CA ASP A 48 -11.97 4.32 -6.37
C ASP A 48 -12.25 3.45 -5.14
N ASP A 49 -13.52 3.38 -4.74
CA ASP A 49 -13.99 2.60 -3.59
C ASP A 49 -14.07 1.09 -3.85
N SER A 50 -13.84 0.67 -5.09
CA SER A 50 -13.76 -0.74 -5.48
C SER A 50 -12.36 -1.34 -5.33
N VAL A 51 -11.35 -0.52 -5.03
CA VAL A 51 -9.96 -0.94 -4.85
C VAL A 51 -9.39 -0.38 -3.57
N TRP A 52 -8.85 -1.25 -2.72
CA TRP A 52 -8.29 -0.91 -1.43
C TRP A 52 -6.78 -1.16 -1.39
N HIS A 53 -6.06 -0.32 -0.64
CA HIS A 53 -4.62 -0.47 -0.44
C HIS A 53 -4.26 -0.48 1.03
N VAL A 54 -3.17 -1.19 1.34
CA VAL A 54 -2.42 -0.99 2.57
C VAL A 54 -1.36 0.08 2.33
N THR A 55 -1.28 1.06 3.23
CA THR A 55 -0.31 2.15 3.16
C THR A 55 0.54 2.20 4.41
N HIS A 56 1.82 2.38 4.17
CA HIS A 56 2.81 2.59 5.21
C HIS A 56 2.73 4.04 5.70
N ALA A 57 2.06 4.24 6.83
CA ALA A 57 1.70 5.56 7.35
C ALA A 57 2.90 6.50 7.56
N PRO A 58 4.06 6.06 8.09
CA PRO A 58 5.24 6.92 8.24
C PRO A 58 5.76 7.54 6.94
N THR A 59 5.52 6.89 5.79
CA THR A 59 6.03 7.34 4.49
C THR A 59 4.96 7.80 3.51
N GLY A 60 3.69 7.50 3.79
CA GLY A 60 2.59 7.78 2.87
C GLY A 60 2.55 6.91 1.61
N ARG A 61 3.39 5.87 1.54
CA ARG A 61 3.50 5.02 0.35
C ARG A 61 2.61 3.82 0.49
N TYR A 62 1.82 3.56 -0.55
CA TYR A 62 1.06 2.32 -0.67
C TYR A 62 2.00 1.14 -0.90
N LEU A 63 1.65 0.00 -0.31
CA LEU A 63 2.19 -1.28 -0.71
C LEU A 63 1.63 -1.61 -2.11
N PRO A 64 2.44 -2.13 -3.03
CA PRO A 64 2.07 -2.31 -4.44
C PRO A 64 1.17 -3.56 -4.66
N ILE A 65 0.05 -3.62 -3.94
CA ILE A 65 -0.95 -4.68 -3.95
C ILE A 65 -2.34 -4.04 -3.89
N ASP A 66 -3.26 -4.54 -4.71
CA ASP A 66 -4.64 -4.07 -4.79
C ASP A 66 -5.57 -5.12 -4.18
N PHE A 67 -6.52 -4.68 -3.35
CA PHE A 67 -7.50 -5.56 -2.69
C PHE A 67 -8.94 -5.16 -3.10
N PRO A 68 -9.84 -6.13 -3.31
CA PRO A 68 -11.25 -5.84 -3.64
C PRO A 68 -12.04 -5.17 -2.50
N THR A 69 -11.73 -5.45 -1.23
CA THR A 69 -12.46 -4.89 -0.08
C THR A 69 -11.54 -4.38 1.03
N GLU A 70 -12.10 -3.53 1.89
CA GLU A 70 -11.44 -3.03 3.10
C GLU A 70 -11.00 -4.18 4.02
N GLU A 71 -11.88 -5.16 4.24
CA GLU A 71 -11.61 -6.27 5.16
C GLU A 71 -10.45 -7.14 4.68
N GLN A 72 -10.32 -7.34 3.36
CA GLN A 72 -9.20 -8.06 2.77
C GLN A 72 -7.89 -7.29 2.96
N ALA A 73 -7.89 -5.98 2.69
CA ALA A 73 -6.72 -5.12 2.91
C ALA A 73 -6.31 -5.08 4.39
N ALA A 74 -7.29 -4.95 5.30
CA ALA A 74 -7.06 -4.91 6.74
C ALA A 74 -6.57 -6.26 7.28
N GLY A 75 -7.15 -7.37 6.80
CA GLY A 75 -6.70 -8.72 7.12
C GLY A 75 -5.26 -8.97 6.69
N PHE A 76 -4.92 -8.58 5.46
CA PHE A 76 -3.55 -8.63 4.96
C PHE A 76 -2.60 -7.79 5.80
N ALA A 77 -2.96 -6.54 6.15
CA ALA A 77 -2.15 -5.67 7.00
C ALA A 77 -1.86 -6.33 8.37
N GLY A 78 -2.86 -7.00 8.96
CA GLY A 78 -2.71 -7.78 10.19
C GLY A 78 -1.72 -8.94 10.05
N ALA A 79 -1.84 -9.71 8.96
CA ALA A 79 -0.99 -10.88 8.71
C ALA A 79 0.48 -10.53 8.46
N ILE A 80 0.76 -9.39 7.80
CA ILE A 80 2.14 -8.95 7.54
C ILE A 80 2.79 -8.22 8.71
N GLY A 81 2.09 -8.03 9.83
CA GLY A 81 2.60 -7.22 10.95
C GLY A 81 3.91 -7.74 11.54
N GLY A 82 4.13 -9.06 11.52
CA GLY A 82 5.38 -9.68 11.98
C GLY A 82 6.52 -9.67 10.96
N LEU A 83 6.29 -9.22 9.72
CA LEU A 83 7.28 -9.30 8.64
C LEU A 83 8.28 -8.14 8.64
N ALA A 84 7.94 -7.01 9.28
CA ALA A 84 8.79 -5.83 9.36
C ALA A 84 8.39 -4.94 10.54
N ASP A 85 9.29 -4.02 10.92
CA ASP A 85 8.94 -2.90 11.77
C ASP A 85 8.28 -1.79 10.93
N TRP A 86 6.96 -1.85 10.81
CA TRP A 86 6.15 -0.93 10.00
C TRP A 86 6.00 0.47 10.62
N ALA A 87 6.46 0.70 11.86
CA ALA A 87 6.53 2.04 12.44
C ALA A 87 7.81 2.79 11.99
N SER A 88 8.80 2.07 11.47
CA SER A 88 10.06 2.65 10.95
C SER A 88 9.84 3.42 9.65
N LEU A 89 10.59 4.51 9.43
CA LEU A 89 10.60 5.21 8.13
C LEU A 89 11.22 4.37 6.99
N ALA A 90 11.96 3.31 7.33
CA ALA A 90 12.62 2.43 6.37
C ALA A 90 12.49 0.96 6.82
N PRO A 91 11.29 0.37 6.73
CA PRO A 91 11.09 -1.02 7.09
C PRO A 91 11.90 -1.92 6.16
N VAL A 92 12.61 -2.90 6.73
CA VAL A 92 13.23 -3.97 5.95
C VAL A 92 12.17 -5.05 5.74
N VAL A 93 11.71 -5.19 4.50
CA VAL A 93 10.58 -6.05 4.15
C VAL A 93 11.05 -7.25 3.35
N ASP A 94 10.66 -8.45 3.79
CA ASP A 94 10.75 -9.68 2.99
C ASP A 94 9.65 -9.67 1.92
N VAL A 95 10.01 -9.21 0.72
CA VAL A 95 9.06 -9.07 -0.41
C VAL A 95 8.47 -10.43 -0.84
N PRO A 96 9.24 -11.53 -0.99
CA PRO A 96 8.67 -12.85 -1.21
C PRO A 96 7.63 -13.27 -0.17
N ALA A 97 7.91 -13.10 1.12
CA ALA A 97 6.95 -13.44 2.17
C ALA A 97 5.69 -12.58 2.08
N LEU A 98 5.84 -11.28 1.81
CA LEU A 98 4.74 -10.36 1.62
C LEU A 98 3.84 -10.75 0.43
N VAL A 99 4.42 -11.18 -0.69
CA VAL A 99 3.68 -11.66 -1.86
C VAL A 99 2.93 -12.97 -1.57
N ALA A 100 3.53 -13.88 -0.80
CA ALA A 100 2.86 -15.12 -0.41
C ALA A 100 1.58 -14.85 0.40
N VAL A 101 1.67 -13.99 1.42
CA VAL A 101 0.51 -13.61 2.25
C VAL A 101 -0.56 -12.91 1.41
N ALA A 102 -0.20 -12.06 0.44
CA ALA A 102 -1.17 -11.34 -0.39
C ALA A 102 -2.17 -12.27 -1.09
N SER A 103 -1.72 -13.44 -1.54
CA SER A 103 -2.56 -14.42 -2.22
C SER A 103 -3.67 -15.02 -1.33
N GLU A 104 -3.48 -15.04 -0.01
CA GLU A 104 -4.47 -15.55 0.96
C GLU A 104 -5.65 -14.58 1.15
N TYR A 105 -5.49 -13.32 0.74
CA TYR A 105 -6.46 -12.24 0.91
C TYR A 105 -6.94 -11.69 -0.44
N ASP A 106 -6.85 -12.48 -1.52
CA ASP A 106 -7.21 -12.09 -2.89
C ASP A 106 -6.46 -10.84 -3.40
N GLY A 107 -5.25 -10.58 -2.87
CA GLY A 107 -4.43 -9.43 -3.23
C GLY A 107 -3.82 -9.56 -4.63
N ALA A 108 -4.10 -8.58 -5.49
CA ALA A 108 -3.51 -8.47 -6.81
C ALA A 108 -2.18 -7.70 -6.75
N VAL A 109 -1.07 -8.44 -6.77
CA VAL A 109 0.29 -7.86 -6.73
C VAL A 109 0.61 -7.15 -8.04
N HIS A 110 1.13 -5.91 -7.97
CA HIS A 110 1.50 -5.16 -9.17
C HIS A 110 2.58 -5.87 -9.98
N GLN A 111 2.42 -5.95 -11.30
CA GLN A 111 3.35 -6.66 -12.21
C GLN A 111 4.81 -6.24 -12.02
N ARG A 112 5.08 -4.94 -11.78
CA ARG A 112 6.44 -4.42 -11.54
C ARG A 112 7.17 -5.10 -10.36
N VAL A 113 6.43 -5.54 -9.36
CA VAL A 113 6.96 -6.25 -8.17
C VAL A 113 7.34 -7.67 -8.58
N LEU A 114 6.45 -8.35 -9.29
CA LEU A 114 6.68 -9.70 -9.81
C LEU A 114 7.90 -9.71 -10.74
N ASP A 115 8.02 -8.73 -11.64
CA ASP A 115 9.17 -8.59 -12.54
C ASP A 115 10.48 -8.36 -11.78
N ALA A 116 10.44 -7.58 -10.70
CA ALA A 116 11.61 -7.33 -9.86
C ALA A 116 12.06 -8.58 -9.09
N LEU A 117 11.12 -9.43 -8.65
CA LEU A 117 11.41 -10.71 -8.02
C LEU A 117 12.00 -11.72 -9.02
N GLY A 118 11.42 -11.81 -10.23
CA GLY A 118 11.91 -12.70 -11.29
C GLY A 118 13.34 -12.41 -11.72
N ARG A 119 13.74 -11.13 -11.77
CA ARG A 119 15.13 -10.72 -12.10
C ARG A 119 16.16 -11.07 -11.03
N ARG A 120 15.75 -11.29 -9.78
CA ARG A 120 16.65 -11.66 -8.67
C ARG A 120 16.89 -13.16 -8.57
N ALA A 121 16.08 -13.98 -9.24
CA ALA A 121 16.17 -15.44 -9.22
C ALA A 121 17.07 -16.03 -10.34
N VAL A 122 17.59 -15.17 -11.22
CA VAL A 122 18.52 -15.49 -12.33
C VAL A 122 19.89 -14.94 -11.99
#